data_AF-A0A2P4XXB5-F1
#
_entry.id   AF-A0A2P4XXB5-F1
#
_cell.length_a   1.000
_cell.length_b   1.000
_cell.length_c   1.000
_cell.angle_alpha   90.00
_cell.angle_beta   90.00
_cell.angle_gamma   90.00
#
_symmetry.space_group_name_H-M   'P 1'
#
loop_
_entity.id
_entity.type
_entity.pdbx_description
1 polymer ?
#
loop_
_entity_poly.entity_id
_entity_poly.type
_entity_poly.pdbx_seq_one_letter_code
_entity_poly.pdbx_strand_id
1 'polypeptide(L)' 'MQLFADSQTHFAAVSEDNRLKVWDVASASLQQELKERDHLSYRYTCLAWSQASKSKSKKRSGTSDLGLLA' A
#
# COMPACT_ATOMS: atom_id res chain seq x y z
N MET A 1 0.83 15.18 1.27
CA MET A 1 0.55 14.65 2.64
C MET A 1 1.68 13.70 3.01
N GLN A 2 2.18 13.68 4.24
CA GLN A 2 3.33 12.85 4.62
C GLN A 2 3.26 12.38 6.08
N LEU A 3 3.78 11.19 6.37
CA LEU A 3 3.83 10.62 7.71
C LEU A 3 4.97 9.61 7.86
N PHE A 4 5.50 9.52 9.08
CA PHE A 4 6.40 8.43 9.49
C PHE A 4 5.61 7.28 10.09
N ALA A 5 6.14 6.06 9.94
CA ALA A 5 5.69 4.93 10.75
C ALA A 5 6.07 5.16 12.22
N ASP A 6 5.32 4.58 13.15
CA ASP A 6 5.60 4.70 14.60
C ASP A 6 7.02 4.22 14.95
N SER A 7 7.52 3.22 14.24
CA SER A 7 8.87 2.68 14.38
C SER A 7 9.96 3.54 13.73
N GLN A 8 9.59 4.61 13.01
CA GLN A 8 10.45 5.50 12.24
C GLN A 8 11.34 4.82 11.18
N THR A 9 11.07 3.55 10.88
CA THR A 9 11.83 2.81 9.85
C THR A 9 11.33 3.11 8.44
N HIS A 10 10.06 3.48 8.31
CA HIS A 10 9.43 3.76 7.03
C HIS A 10 8.86 5.18 7.01
N PHE A 11 8.94 5.78 5.84
CA PHE A 11 8.38 7.09 5.55
C PHE A 11 7.42 6.97 4.37
N ALA A 12 6.25 7.61 4.47
CA ALA A 12 5.27 7.66 3.41
C ALA A 12 4.93 9.10 3.07
N ALA A 13 4.82 9.40 1.78
CA ALA A 13 4.42 10.71 1.29
C ALA A 13 3.65 10.60 -0.02
N VAL A 14 2.61 11.42 -0.11
CA VAL A 14 1.82 11.67 -1.30
C VAL A 14 2.35 12.92 -1.98
N SER A 15 2.80 12.74 -3.20
CA SER A 15 3.27 13.77 -4.12
C SER A 15 2.10 14.58 -4.69
N GLU A 16 2.39 15.74 -5.29
CA GLU A 16 1.37 16.63 -5.89
C GLU A 16 0.64 15.98 -7.07
N ASP A 17 1.27 15.00 -7.71
CA ASP A 17 0.68 14.15 -8.73
C ASP A 17 -0.16 12.99 -8.14
N ASN A 18 -0.58 13.08 -6.88
CA ASN A 18 -1.33 12.04 -6.17
C ASN A 18 -0.68 10.64 -6.23
N ARG A 19 0.65 10.58 -6.28
CA ARG A 19 1.36 9.30 -6.14
C ARG A 19 1.82 9.13 -4.70
N LEU A 20 1.42 8.01 -4.09
CA LEU A 20 1.92 7.62 -2.79
C LEU A 20 3.24 6.87 -2.97
N LYS A 21 4.27 7.35 -2.29
CA LYS A 21 5.59 6.73 -2.25
C LYS A 21 5.91 6.35 -0.81
N VAL A 22 6.57 5.21 -0.68
CA VAL A 22 7.04 4.66 0.59
C VAL A 22 8.54 4.43 0.48
N TRP A 23 9.26 4.94 1.47
CA TRP A 23 10.70 4.82 1.58
C TRP A 23 11.09 4.09 2.85
N ASP A 24 12.19 3.36 2.76
CA ASP A 24 12.94 2.92 3.92
C ASP A 24 13.90 4.05 4.33
N VAL A 25 13.80 4.47 5.59
CA VAL A 25 14.54 5.64 6.11
C VAL A 25 16.01 5.30 6.32
N ALA A 26 16.33 4.07 6.73
CA ALA A 26 17.69 3.65 7.05
C ALA A 26 18.57 3.59 5.79
N SER A 27 18.03 3.10 4.70
CA SER A 27 18.71 2.97 3.40
C SER A 27 18.46 4.13 2.45
N ALA A 28 17.58 5.07 2.82
CA ALA A 28 17.08 6.15 1.96
C ALA A 28 16.57 5.63 0.60
N SER A 29 16.04 4.40 0.57
CA SER A 29 15.63 3.72 -0.65
C SER A 29 14.11 3.76 -0.82
N LEU A 30 13.66 3.95 -2.07
CA LEU A 30 12.25 3.84 -2.41
C LEU A 30 11.86 2.36 -2.42
N GLN A 31 10.98 1.98 -1.50
CA GLN A 31 10.48 0.61 -1.37
C GLN A 31 9.26 0.37 -2.26
N GLN A 32 8.33 1.32 -2.25
CA GLN A 32 7.07 1.18 -2.98
C GLN A 32 6.65 2.51 -3.59
N GLU A 33 6.17 2.46 -4.82
CA GLU A 33 5.44 3.55 -5.45
C GLU A 33 4.06 3.04 -5.87
N LEU A 34 3.03 3.63 -5.29
CA LEU A 34 1.64 3.30 -5.59
C LEU A 34 1.15 4.30 -6.64
N LYS A 35 0.97 3.77 -7.86
CA LYS A 35 0.47 4.51 -9.02
C LYS A 35 -0.95 4.06 -9.29
N GLU A 36 -1.92 4.82 -8.79
CA GLU A 36 -3.31 4.59 -9.18
C GLU A 36 -3.52 4.97 -10.64
N ARG A 37 -4.32 4.17 -11.34
CA ARG A 37 -4.63 4.39 -12.77
C ARG A 37 -5.27 5.75 -13.00
N ASP A 38 -6.13 6.18 -12.08
CA ASP A 38 -6.85 7.46 -12.12
C ASP A 38 -6.42 8.37 -10.94
N HIS A 39 -5.13 8.43 -10.64
CA HIS A 39 -4.59 9.24 -9.53
C HIS A 39 -5.01 10.72 -9.57
N LEU A 40 -5.34 11.28 -10.75
CA LEU A 40 -5.85 12.64 -10.88
C LEU A 40 -7.33 12.80 -10.46
N SER A 41 -8.09 11.71 -10.39
CA SER A 41 -9.51 11.71 -10.00
C SER A 41 -9.71 11.55 -8.49
N TYR A 42 -8.76 10.92 -7.80
CA TYR A 42 -8.86 10.62 -6.37
C TYR A 42 -8.03 11.57 -5.54
N ARG A 43 -8.66 12.23 -4.57
CA ARG A 43 -7.95 13.05 -3.57
C ARG A 43 -7.80 12.26 -2.28
N TYR A 44 -6.57 11.94 -1.90
CA TYR A 44 -6.30 11.37 -0.59
C TYR A 44 -6.62 12.38 0.52
N THR A 45 -7.48 11.99 1.45
CA THR A 45 -7.93 12.83 2.57
C THR A 45 -7.24 12.48 3.88
N CYS A 46 -6.76 11.25 4.03
CA CYS A 46 -5.99 10.79 5.18
C CYS A 46 -5.02 9.65 4.80
N LEU A 47 -4.01 9.46 5.64
CA LEU A 47 -3.07 8.35 5.55
C LEU A 47 -2.79 7.84 6.97
N ALA A 48 -2.68 6.53 7.14
CA ALA A 48 -2.34 5.90 8.41
C ALA A 48 -1.53 4.63 8.16
N TRP A 49 -0.51 4.39 9.00
CA TRP A 49 0.21 3.13 9.01
C TRP A 49 -0.59 2.09 9.80
N SER A 50 -0.76 0.90 9.23
CA SER A 50 -1.26 -0.23 9.99
C SER A 50 -0.08 -0.94 10.66
N GLN A 51 -0.29 -1.38 11.90
CA GLN A 51 0.62 -2.32 12.54
C GLN A 51 0.58 -3.60 11.70
N ALA A 52 1.75 -4.13 11.32
CA ALA A 52 1.83 -5.34 10.52
C ALA A 52 1.19 -6.50 11.28
N SER A 53 -0.11 -6.73 11.05
CA SER A 53 -0.75 -7.96 11.50
C SER A 53 0.02 -9.09 10.82
N LYS A 54 0.45 -10.09 11.60
CA LYS A 54 0.98 -11.35 11.05
C LYS A 54 -0.16 -12.08 10.36
N SER A 55 -0.64 -11.54 9.25
CA SER A 55 -1.53 -12.20 8.32
C SER A 55 -0.71 -13.34 7.73
N LYS A 56 -0.92 -14.55 8.28
CA LYS A 56 -0.51 -15.76 7.59
C LYS A 56 -1.22 -15.71 6.25
N SER A 57 -0.46 -15.42 5.19
CA SER A 57 -0.89 -15.56 3.81
C SER A 57 -1.41 -17.00 3.63
N LYS A 58 -2.73 -17.18 3.77
CA LYS A 58 -3.39 -18.40 3.35
C LYS A 58 -3.49 -18.26 1.84
N LYS A 59 -2.46 -18.78 1.16
CA LYS A 59 -2.35 -18.94 -0.29
C LYS A 59 -3.72 -19.34 -0.84
N ARG A 60 -4.41 -18.39 -1.48
CA ARG A 60 -5.58 -18.71 -2.31
C ARG A 60 -5.03 -19.36 -3.58
N SER A 61 -4.90 -20.68 -3.55
CA SER A 61 -4.67 -21.47 -4.76
C SER A 61 -5.86 -21.28 -5.67
N GLY A 62 -5.64 -20.73 -6.87
CA GLY A 62 -6.65 -20.69 -7.90
C GLY A 62 -6.96 -22.12 -8.37
N THR A 63 -8.20 -22.53 -8.19
CA THR A 63 -8.89 -23.43 -9.12
C THR A 63 -10.25 -22.78 -9.37
N SER A 64 -10.37 -22.12 -10.53
CA SER A 64 -11.65 -21.74 -11.08
C SER A 64 -12.40 -23.03 -11.43
N ASP A 65 -13.18 -23.54 -10.49
CA ASP A 65 -14.21 -24.55 -10.76
C ASP A 65 -15.55 -23.85 -10.56
N LEU A 66 -16.12 -23.35 -11.67
CA LEU A 66 -17.52 -22.93 -11.73
C LEU A 66 -18.37 -24.22 -11.68
N GLY A 67 -18.44 -24.79 -10.49
CA GLY A 67 -19.32 -25.88 -10.13
C GLY A 67 -20.77 -25.40 -10.17
N LEU A 68 -21.44 -25.81 -11.25
CA LEU A 68 -22.87 -26.05 -11.39
C LEU A 68 -23.58 -26.31 -10.04
N LEU A 69 -24.58 -25.49 -9.68
CA LEU A 69 -25.61 -25.87 -8.71
C LEU A 69 -26.98 -25.36 -9.18
N ALA A 70 -27.80 -26.37 -9.55
CA ALA A 70 -29.26 -26.53 -9.50
C ALA A 70 -30.18 -25.33 -9.78
#